data_AF-A0A8K0J592-F1
#
_entry.id   AF-A0A8K0J592-F1
#
_cell.length_a   1.000
_cell.length_b   1.000
_cell.length_c   1.000
_cell.angle_alpha   90.00
_cell.angle_beta   90.00
_cell.angle_gamma   90.00
#
_symmetry.space_group_name_H-M   'P 1'
#
loop_
_entity.id
_entity.type
_entity.pdbx_description
1 polymer ?
#
loop_
_entity_poly.entity_id
_entity_poly.type
_entity_poly.pdbx_seq_one_letter_code
_entity_poly.pdbx_strand_id
1 'polypeptide(L)'
;MQVVTGASNSTPVQHKRAPQENPRVVRASPAPAHKHKKWQAPAMIGRTGQGPLSRSRGRARSFPSCGPGHDGYGRRVGPVGIANMAVPPAYHESLPYIDAAPSKQALEAAKALIRDEQLSTPPPNLPPLAKPNFSPLMTEELARVASSTALPPFDTKRYEAQDLPPLDPEDPSSNSQALRSVLSKAFTSHAYLASRVENLALLDRHGANAWLLSNYHLENELSALESELADTKRQIDEVNYLRAQRQGDVKGELESLEETWRKGLGRVLETEIAVEGLRAEMREELRKRSAQA
;
A
#
# COMPACT_ATOMS: atom_id res chain seq x y z
N MET A 1 -13.62 -38.14 -71.47
CA MET A 1 -13.84 -38.37 -70.03
C MET A 1 -14.18 -37.04 -69.39
N GLN A 2 -15.41 -36.94 -68.90
CA GLN A 2 -15.92 -35.80 -68.14
C GLN A 2 -15.17 -35.70 -66.81
N VAL A 3 -14.75 -34.50 -66.41
CA VAL A 3 -14.56 -34.17 -64.99
C VAL A 3 -15.20 -32.82 -64.74
N VAL A 4 -16.11 -32.85 -63.78
CA VAL A 4 -17.09 -31.85 -63.37
C VAL A 4 -16.41 -30.71 -62.61
N THR A 5 -16.76 -29.48 -62.96
CA THR A 5 -16.46 -28.27 -62.19
C THR A 5 -17.52 -28.11 -61.08
N GLY A 6 -17.07 -28.11 -59.84
CA GLY A 6 -17.87 -27.83 -58.64
C GLY A 6 -17.46 -26.51 -58.01
N ALA A 7 -18.40 -25.58 -57.95
CA ALA A 7 -18.28 -24.28 -57.30
C ALA A 7 -18.31 -24.40 -55.77
N SER A 8 -17.58 -23.55 -55.06
CA SER A 8 -18.03 -23.04 -53.75
C SER A 8 -17.44 -21.66 -53.46
N ASN A 9 -18.36 -20.73 -53.19
CA ASN A 9 -18.12 -19.34 -52.81
C ASN A 9 -17.55 -19.28 -51.39
N SER A 10 -16.59 -18.38 -51.14
CA SER A 10 -16.29 -17.88 -49.80
C SER A 10 -16.41 -16.35 -49.78
N THR A 11 -17.34 -15.89 -48.96
CA THR A 11 -17.73 -14.49 -48.73
C THR A 11 -16.77 -13.86 -47.71
N PRO A 12 -16.40 -12.56 -47.84
CA PRO A 12 -15.50 -11.91 -46.89
C PRO A 12 -16.24 -11.43 -45.64
N VAL A 13 -15.74 -11.81 -44.46
CA VAL A 13 -16.23 -11.32 -43.17
C VAL A 13 -15.57 -9.97 -42.86
N GLN A 14 -16.39 -8.93 -42.90
CA GLN A 14 -16.11 -7.57 -42.46
C GLN A 14 -15.98 -7.53 -40.92
N HIS A 15 -14.78 -7.21 -40.41
CA HIS A 15 -14.62 -6.89 -38.99
C HIS A 15 -15.19 -5.50 -38.69
N LYS A 16 -16.35 -5.46 -38.02
CA LYS A 16 -16.94 -4.26 -37.44
C LYS A 16 -16.02 -3.68 -36.36
N ARG A 17 -15.64 -2.42 -36.52
CA ARG A 17 -15.05 -1.56 -35.48
C ARG A 17 -16.00 -1.45 -34.28
N ALA A 18 -15.47 -1.71 -33.08
CA ALA A 18 -16.11 -1.35 -31.82
C ALA A 18 -15.89 0.16 -31.53
N PRO A 19 -16.89 0.88 -30.97
CA PRO A 19 -16.78 2.30 -30.65
C PRO A 19 -16.00 2.54 -29.34
N GLN A 20 -15.22 3.63 -29.34
CA GLN A 20 -14.54 4.16 -28.16
C GLN A 20 -15.52 4.59 -27.07
N GLU A 21 -15.34 4.09 -25.86
CA GLU A 21 -16.01 4.60 -24.65
C GLU A 21 -15.30 5.88 -24.15
N ASN A 22 -16.08 6.95 -24.04
CA ASN A 22 -15.72 8.18 -23.33
C ASN A 22 -15.65 7.90 -21.81
N PRO A 23 -14.68 8.46 -21.07
CA PRO A 23 -14.63 8.30 -19.62
C PRO A 23 -15.81 9.02 -18.96
N ARG A 24 -16.62 8.25 -18.22
CA ARG A 24 -17.73 8.75 -17.41
C ARG A 24 -17.21 9.76 -16.37
N VAL A 25 -17.80 10.95 -16.42
CA VAL A 25 -17.80 11.97 -15.37
C VAL A 25 -18.22 11.32 -14.04
N VAL A 26 -17.30 11.31 -13.08
CA VAL A 26 -17.57 10.92 -11.69
C VAL A 26 -18.48 11.99 -11.09
N ARG A 27 -19.78 11.69 -10.95
CA ARG A 27 -20.70 12.51 -10.15
C ARG A 27 -20.25 12.43 -8.69
N ALA A 28 -19.73 13.53 -8.16
CA ALA A 28 -19.54 13.74 -6.73
C ALA A 28 -20.89 13.56 -6.01
N SER A 29 -20.92 12.68 -5.00
CA SER A 29 -22.03 12.63 -4.05
C SER A 29 -22.01 13.90 -3.19
N PRO A 30 -23.16 14.51 -2.89
CA PRO A 30 -23.20 15.71 -2.05
C PRO A 30 -22.86 15.36 -0.59
N ALA A 31 -21.93 16.12 -0.02
CA ALA A 31 -21.58 16.08 1.40
C ALA A 31 -22.82 16.39 2.27
N PRO A 32 -23.00 15.72 3.44
CA PRO A 32 -24.10 16.03 4.34
C PRO A 32 -23.91 17.43 4.96
N ALA A 33 -24.95 18.26 4.84
CA ALA A 33 -25.00 19.60 5.39
C ALA A 33 -24.73 19.62 6.91
N HIS A 34 -23.69 20.34 7.31
CA HIS A 34 -23.43 20.69 8.71
C HIS A 34 -24.60 21.53 9.25
N LYS A 35 -25.52 20.89 9.98
CA LYS A 35 -26.40 21.61 10.89
C LYS A 35 -25.61 21.88 12.17
N HIS A 36 -25.19 23.12 12.36
CA HIS A 36 -24.70 23.62 13.66
C HIS A 36 -25.81 23.45 14.71
N LYS A 37 -25.78 22.35 15.46
CA LYS A 37 -26.46 22.27 16.76
C LYS A 37 -25.59 23.02 17.76
N LYS A 38 -26.00 24.27 18.07
CA LYS A 38 -25.53 25.00 19.24
C LYS A 38 -25.80 24.14 20.48
N TRP A 39 -24.74 23.66 21.12
CA TRP A 39 -24.82 23.20 22.51
C TRP A 39 -24.92 24.44 23.39
N GLN A 40 -26.11 24.70 23.94
CA GLN A 40 -26.25 25.66 25.04
C GLN A 40 -25.81 24.94 26.32
N ALA A 41 -24.70 25.38 26.90
CA ALA A 41 -24.38 25.07 28.29
C ALA A 41 -25.28 25.90 29.22
N PRO A 42 -25.85 25.33 30.28
CA PRO A 42 -26.59 26.11 31.27
C PRO A 42 -25.61 26.95 32.11
N ALA A 43 -25.81 28.25 32.08
CA ALA A 43 -25.18 29.20 33.00
C ALA A 43 -25.93 29.18 34.33
N MET A 44 -25.22 28.94 35.43
CA MET A 44 -25.63 29.39 36.76
C MET A 44 -24.42 29.81 37.61
N ILE A 45 -24.38 31.14 37.84
CA ILE A 45 -24.11 31.84 39.09
C ILE A 45 -22.67 31.74 39.66
N GLY A 46 -21.97 32.87 39.58
CA GLY A 46 -20.72 33.11 40.28
C GLY A 46 -20.89 33.64 41.70
N ARG A 47 -19.77 33.65 42.44
CA ARG A 47 -19.42 34.73 43.38
C ARG A 47 -17.95 34.65 43.78
N THR A 48 -17.23 35.71 43.41
CA THR A 48 -16.31 36.53 44.23
C THR A 48 -15.53 35.88 45.39
N GLY A 49 -14.20 35.96 45.31
CA GLY A 49 -13.31 35.86 46.47
C GLY A 49 -11.83 35.99 46.08
N GLN A 50 -11.31 37.23 46.08
CA GLN A 50 -9.86 37.50 46.06
C GLN A 50 -9.24 37.21 47.42
N GLY A 51 -7.99 36.73 47.45
CA GLY A 51 -7.12 36.76 48.63
C GLY A 51 -5.94 35.77 48.53
N PRO A 52 -4.67 36.23 48.56
CA PRO A 52 -3.50 35.39 48.29
C PRO A 52 -2.90 34.79 49.57
N LEU A 53 -2.50 33.52 49.52
CA LEU A 53 -1.71 32.88 50.57
C LEU A 53 -0.50 32.13 49.98
N SER A 54 0.62 32.85 50.04
CA SER A 54 1.94 32.42 50.52
C SER A 54 2.43 30.98 50.25
N ARG A 55 3.53 30.95 49.49
CA ARG A 55 4.59 29.91 49.43
C ARG A 55 4.71 29.08 50.71
N SER A 56 4.65 27.76 50.54
CA SER A 56 5.41 26.81 51.37
C SER A 56 6.18 25.85 50.48
N ARG A 57 7.51 25.94 50.54
CA ARG A 57 8.46 25.01 49.92
C ARG A 57 8.29 23.62 50.56
N GLY A 58 7.72 22.68 49.82
CA GLY A 58 7.58 21.28 50.21
C GLY A 58 8.57 20.38 49.47
N ARG A 59 9.76 20.26 50.05
CA ARG A 59 10.68 19.10 50.05
C ARG A 59 10.50 18.05 48.93
N ALA A 60 11.41 18.09 47.96
CA ALA A 60 11.68 16.99 47.03
C ALA A 60 11.91 15.68 47.79
N ARG A 61 11.10 14.66 47.51
CA ARG A 61 11.38 13.27 47.90
C ARG A 61 12.06 12.59 46.73
N SER A 62 13.33 12.30 46.94
CA SER A 62 14.19 11.47 46.11
C SER A 62 13.59 10.07 46.00
N PHE A 63 13.27 9.65 44.78
CA PHE A 63 13.00 8.24 44.48
C PHE A 63 14.35 7.50 44.39
N PRO A 64 14.53 6.35 45.08
CA PRO A 64 15.74 5.56 44.94
C PRO A 64 15.76 4.88 43.57
N SER A 65 16.87 5.05 42.86
CA SER A 65 17.19 4.38 41.60
C SER A 65 17.30 2.87 41.82
N CYS A 66 16.43 2.09 41.18
CA CYS A 66 16.66 0.65 41.01
C CYS A 66 17.83 0.44 40.05
N GLY A 67 18.86 -0.27 40.51
CA GLY A 67 20.00 -0.70 39.71
C GLY A 67 19.63 -1.75 38.65
N PRO A 68 20.55 -2.03 37.70
CA PRO A 68 20.28 -2.84 36.53
C PRO A 68 20.22 -4.33 36.89
N GLY A 69 19.08 -4.95 36.61
CA GLY A 69 18.89 -6.40 36.65
C GLY A 69 19.67 -7.07 35.51
N HIS A 70 20.50 -8.02 35.91
CA HIS A 70 21.12 -9.03 35.06
C HIS A 70 20.06 -10.04 34.56
N ASP A 71 20.42 -10.72 33.46
CA ASP A 71 19.80 -11.91 32.87
C ASP A 71 18.58 -11.63 31.97
N GLY A 72 18.51 -12.07 30.72
CA GLY A 72 19.30 -13.07 30.04
C GLY A 72 18.41 -13.88 29.10
N TYR A 73 17.89 -13.29 28.02
CA TYR A 73 17.29 -14.02 26.88
C TYR A 73 17.40 -13.20 25.57
N GLY A 74 18.62 -12.76 25.26
CA GLY A 74 18.96 -12.29 23.92
C GLY A 74 19.26 -13.48 23.01
N ARG A 75 18.24 -14.02 22.34
CA ARG A 75 18.43 -15.03 21.28
C ARG A 75 19.17 -14.33 20.14
N ARG A 76 20.51 -14.43 20.12
CA ARG A 76 21.36 -14.00 19.01
C ARG A 76 20.89 -14.73 17.76
N VAL A 77 20.13 -14.05 16.91
CA VAL A 77 20.09 -14.34 15.48
C VAL A 77 21.52 -14.08 14.98
N GLY A 78 22.27 -15.16 14.79
CA GLY A 78 23.55 -15.08 14.11
C GLY A 78 23.34 -14.43 12.73
N PRO A 79 24.31 -13.65 12.22
CA PRO A 79 24.19 -13.10 10.88
C PRO A 79 24.01 -14.28 9.92
N VAL A 80 22.82 -14.40 9.33
CA VAL A 80 22.63 -15.21 8.13
C VAL A 80 23.67 -14.67 7.17
N GLY A 81 24.64 -15.51 6.82
CA GLY A 81 25.65 -15.18 5.82
C GLY A 81 24.92 -14.90 4.51
N ILE A 82 24.54 -13.64 4.32
CA ILE A 82 24.19 -13.11 3.01
C ILE A 82 25.49 -13.26 2.25
N ALA A 83 25.58 -14.29 1.41
CA ALA A 83 26.63 -14.39 0.43
C ALA A 83 26.64 -13.02 -0.25
N ASN A 84 27.70 -12.26 0.03
CA ASN A 84 27.92 -10.93 -0.50
C ASN A 84 28.24 -11.14 -1.97
N MET A 85 27.22 -11.48 -2.76
CA MET A 85 27.23 -11.27 -4.19
C MET A 85 27.26 -9.76 -4.31
N ALA A 86 28.47 -9.22 -4.24
CA ALA A 86 28.75 -7.86 -4.62
C ALA A 86 28.42 -7.80 -6.11
N VAL A 87 27.13 -7.59 -6.40
CA VAL A 87 26.69 -7.12 -7.70
C VAL A 87 27.54 -5.87 -7.90
N PRO A 88 28.44 -5.85 -8.91
CA PRO A 88 29.19 -4.63 -9.21
C PRO A 88 28.16 -3.51 -9.31
N PRO A 89 28.44 -2.29 -8.79
CA PRO A 89 27.47 -1.22 -8.83
C PRO A 89 26.99 -1.11 -10.28
N ALA A 90 25.74 -1.51 -10.49
CA ALA A 90 25.16 -1.45 -11.80
C ALA A 90 24.95 0.04 -12.03
N TYR A 91 25.86 0.62 -12.83
CA TYR A 91 25.73 1.98 -13.32
C TYR A 91 24.54 1.97 -14.27
N HIS A 92 23.34 2.07 -13.69
CA HIS A 92 22.12 2.27 -14.42
C HIS A 92 22.08 3.74 -14.81
N GLU A 93 22.77 4.08 -15.90
CA GLU A 93 22.77 5.42 -16.48
C GLU A 93 21.46 5.69 -17.22
N SER A 94 20.32 5.46 -16.56
CA SER A 94 19.07 6.12 -16.96
C SER A 94 19.05 7.48 -16.28
N LEU A 95 18.83 8.55 -17.03
CA LEU A 95 18.83 9.93 -16.53
C LEU A 95 17.42 10.55 -16.69
N PRO A 96 16.44 10.23 -15.81
CA PRO A 96 15.03 10.63 -16.02
C PRO A 96 14.76 12.13 -16.14
N TYR A 97 15.66 13.00 -15.64
CA TYR A 97 15.50 14.45 -15.74
C TYR A 97 16.17 15.04 -17.00
N ILE A 98 17.03 14.29 -17.70
CA ILE A 98 17.67 14.68 -18.97
C ILE A 98 17.00 13.98 -20.15
N ASP A 99 16.79 12.68 -20.03
CA ASP A 99 16.26 11.82 -21.07
C ASP A 99 14.78 12.15 -21.34
N ALA A 100 14.41 12.19 -22.61
CA ALA A 100 13.02 12.32 -23.00
C ALA A 100 12.23 11.08 -22.56
N ALA A 101 11.00 11.28 -22.10
CA ALA A 101 10.13 10.16 -21.73
C ALA A 101 9.94 9.21 -22.93
N PRO A 102 10.18 7.90 -22.76
CA PRO A 102 10.10 6.95 -23.86
C PRO A 102 8.68 6.87 -24.40
N SER A 103 8.55 6.72 -25.72
CA SER A 103 7.24 6.52 -26.36
C SER A 103 6.64 5.17 -25.94
N LYS A 104 5.31 5.05 -26.00
CA LYS A 104 4.62 3.79 -25.66
C LYS A 104 5.13 2.60 -26.48
N GLN A 105 5.42 2.83 -27.77
CA GLN A 105 5.97 1.81 -28.67
C GLN A 105 7.37 1.36 -28.24
N ALA A 106 8.25 2.30 -27.85
CA ALA A 106 9.58 1.97 -27.35
C ALA A 106 9.51 1.16 -26.04
N LEU A 107 8.57 1.50 -25.14
CA LEU A 107 8.33 0.73 -23.91
C LEU A 107 7.83 -0.69 -24.20
N GLU A 108 6.94 -0.86 -25.16
CA GLU A 108 6.43 -2.19 -25.55
C GLU A 108 7.54 -3.04 -26.19
N ALA A 109 8.36 -2.45 -27.06
CA ALA A 109 9.52 -3.11 -27.66
C ALA A 109 10.56 -3.53 -26.59
N ALA A 110 10.91 -2.63 -25.67
CA ALA A 110 11.81 -2.95 -24.56
C ALA A 110 11.26 -4.08 -23.68
N LYS A 111 9.95 -4.07 -23.37
CA LYS A 111 9.29 -5.16 -22.63
C LYS A 111 9.27 -6.47 -23.41
N ALA A 112 9.21 -6.45 -24.75
CA ALA A 112 9.30 -7.66 -25.56
C ALA A 112 10.70 -8.28 -25.43
N LEU A 113 11.75 -7.48 -25.60
CA LEU A 113 13.14 -7.92 -25.44
C LEU A 113 13.41 -8.49 -24.03
N ILE A 114 12.90 -7.84 -22.98
CA ILE A 114 13.02 -8.36 -21.60
C ILE A 114 12.35 -9.73 -21.46
N ARG A 115 11.20 -9.95 -22.10
CA ARG A 115 10.53 -11.26 -22.05
C ARG A 115 11.32 -12.32 -22.81
N ASP A 116 11.88 -11.98 -23.97
CA ASP A 116 12.70 -12.91 -24.75
C ASP A 116 13.95 -13.33 -23.98
N GLU A 117 14.61 -12.38 -23.30
CA GLU A 117 15.74 -12.67 -22.41
C GLU A 117 15.34 -13.48 -21.18
N GLN A 118 14.17 -13.22 -20.59
CA GLN A 118 13.64 -14.04 -19.48
C GLN A 118 13.35 -15.49 -19.90
N LEU A 119 12.98 -15.71 -21.17
CA LEU A 119 12.80 -17.04 -21.73
C LEU A 119 14.14 -17.73 -22.00
N SER A 120 15.14 -16.98 -22.47
CA SER A 120 16.48 -17.50 -22.78
C SER A 120 17.30 -17.79 -21.52
N THR A 121 17.22 -16.90 -20.53
CA THR A 121 17.91 -16.98 -19.25
C THR A 121 16.89 -16.94 -18.12
N PRO A 122 16.32 -18.11 -17.73
CA PRO A 122 15.38 -18.14 -16.62
C PRO A 122 16.08 -17.69 -15.34
N PRO A 123 15.43 -16.86 -14.50
CA PRO A 123 16.02 -16.41 -13.26
C PRO A 123 16.33 -17.61 -12.34
N PRO A 124 17.37 -17.51 -11.49
CA PRO A 124 17.65 -18.56 -10.52
C PRO A 124 16.41 -18.83 -9.66
N ASN A 125 16.11 -20.10 -9.40
CA ASN A 125 14.97 -20.49 -8.58
C ASN A 125 15.06 -19.77 -7.23
N LEU A 126 14.08 -18.88 -6.97
CA LEU A 126 13.93 -18.25 -5.67
C LEU A 126 13.74 -19.33 -4.62
N PRO A 127 14.25 -19.14 -3.39
CA PRO A 127 13.94 -20.05 -2.30
C PRO A 127 12.41 -20.16 -2.16
N PRO A 128 11.87 -21.36 -1.89
CA PRO A 128 10.44 -21.53 -1.71
C PRO A 128 9.96 -20.59 -0.61
N LEU A 129 8.82 -19.93 -0.85
CA LEU A 129 8.19 -19.08 0.16
C LEU A 129 8.02 -19.85 1.46
N ALA A 130 8.30 -19.20 2.58
CA ALA A 130 8.09 -19.79 3.89
C ALA A 130 6.63 -20.22 4.03
N LYS A 131 6.40 -21.51 4.34
CA LYS A 131 5.05 -22.00 4.60
C LYS A 131 4.52 -21.29 5.84
N PRO A 132 3.31 -20.70 5.79
CA PRO A 132 2.74 -20.07 6.97
C PRO A 132 2.48 -21.14 8.04
N ASN A 133 2.86 -20.85 9.28
CA ASN A 133 2.55 -21.67 10.44
C ASN A 133 1.30 -21.09 11.11
N PHE A 134 0.15 -21.71 10.86
CA PHE A 134 -1.12 -21.30 11.44
C PHE A 134 -1.41 -22.11 12.71
N SER A 135 -2.07 -21.47 13.68
CA SER A 135 -2.64 -22.20 14.82
C SER A 135 -3.75 -23.15 14.34
N PRO A 136 -4.05 -24.24 15.08
CA PRO A 136 -5.11 -25.17 14.71
C PRO A 136 -6.47 -24.48 14.45
N LEU A 137 -6.82 -23.50 15.28
CA LEU A 137 -8.06 -22.72 15.13
C LEU A 137 -8.07 -21.92 13.82
N MET A 138 -6.94 -21.29 13.45
CA MET A 138 -6.83 -20.58 12.18
C MET A 138 -6.93 -21.53 10.99
N THR A 139 -6.39 -22.76 11.09
CA THR A 139 -6.51 -23.75 10.01
C THR A 139 -7.94 -24.21 9.80
N GLU A 140 -8.71 -24.39 10.88
CA GLU A 140 -10.14 -24.74 10.82
C GLU A 140 -10.96 -23.61 10.18
N GLU A 141 -10.70 -22.36 10.56
CA GLU A 141 -11.37 -21.20 9.96
C GLU A 141 -11.01 -21.02 8.48
N LEU A 142 -9.75 -21.22 8.10
CA LEU A 142 -9.33 -21.20 6.70
C LEU A 142 -10.01 -22.31 5.90
N ALA A 143 -10.16 -23.52 6.46
CA ALA A 143 -10.88 -24.62 5.82
C ALA A 143 -12.37 -24.29 5.64
N ARG A 144 -13.01 -23.68 6.64
CA ARG A 144 -14.41 -23.21 6.58
C ARG A 144 -14.60 -22.11 5.53
N VAL A 145 -13.68 -21.16 5.45
CA VAL A 145 -13.70 -20.09 4.45
C VAL A 145 -13.48 -20.68 3.05
N ALA A 146 -12.56 -21.63 2.90
CA ALA A 146 -12.35 -22.34 1.63
C ALA A 146 -13.60 -23.14 1.21
N SER A 147 -14.34 -23.72 2.15
CA SER A 147 -15.63 -24.38 1.90
C SER A 147 -16.81 -23.40 1.77
N SER A 148 -16.56 -22.08 1.75
CA SER A 148 -17.57 -21.01 1.64
C SER A 148 -18.73 -21.16 2.64
N THR A 149 -18.47 -21.76 3.79
CA THR A 149 -19.51 -22.01 4.81
C THR A 149 -19.61 -20.79 5.72
N ALA A 150 -20.80 -20.18 5.81
CA ALA A 150 -21.02 -19.04 6.70
C ALA A 150 -20.86 -19.44 8.18
N LEU A 151 -20.46 -18.49 9.02
CA LEU A 151 -20.41 -18.71 10.47
C LEU A 151 -21.83 -18.98 11.01
N PRO A 152 -21.99 -19.92 11.96
CA PRO A 152 -23.28 -20.10 12.62
C PRO A 152 -23.66 -18.79 13.32
N PRO A 153 -24.94 -18.36 13.23
CA PRO A 153 -25.39 -17.17 13.94
C PRO A 153 -25.20 -17.36 15.44
N PHE A 154 -24.86 -16.26 16.13
CA PHE A 154 -24.73 -16.27 17.57
C PHE A 154 -26.09 -16.59 18.23
N ASP A 155 -26.08 -17.49 19.21
CA ASP A 155 -27.30 -17.86 19.92
C ASP A 155 -27.72 -16.77 20.91
N THR A 156 -28.74 -15.99 20.54
CA THR A 156 -29.31 -14.94 21.39
C THR A 156 -30.33 -15.47 22.40
N LYS A 157 -30.81 -16.71 22.25
CA LYS A 157 -31.89 -17.28 23.07
C LYS A 157 -31.53 -17.37 24.55
N ARG A 158 -30.23 -17.41 24.86
CA ARG A 158 -29.72 -17.35 26.25
C ARG A 158 -30.13 -16.07 26.99
N TYR A 159 -30.28 -14.96 26.28
CA TYR A 159 -30.56 -13.64 26.84
C TYR A 159 -32.03 -13.22 26.70
N GLU A 160 -32.84 -14.05 26.05
CA GLU A 160 -34.29 -13.88 25.97
C GLU A 160 -34.96 -14.24 27.30
N ALA A 161 -36.20 -13.76 27.49
CA ALA A 161 -36.97 -14.07 28.69
C ALA A 161 -37.17 -15.59 28.81
N GLN A 162 -36.93 -16.14 30.00
CA GLN A 162 -37.08 -17.57 30.26
C GLN A 162 -38.55 -17.86 30.55
N ASP A 163 -39.23 -18.53 29.61
CA ASP A 163 -40.59 -19.00 29.82
C ASP A 163 -40.61 -20.29 30.64
N LEU A 164 -41.69 -20.47 31.40
CA LEU A 164 -41.91 -21.73 32.11
C LEU A 164 -42.24 -22.84 31.10
N PRO A 165 -41.52 -23.97 31.11
CA PRO A 165 -41.83 -25.10 30.25
C PRO A 165 -43.21 -25.66 30.63
N PRO A 166 -43.95 -26.27 29.69
CA PRO A 166 -45.19 -26.99 30.00
C PRO A 166 -44.90 -28.05 31.08
N LEU A 167 -45.72 -28.11 32.11
CA LEU A 167 -45.59 -29.09 33.18
C LEU A 167 -46.52 -30.27 32.90
N ASP A 168 -45.96 -31.47 32.83
CA ASP A 168 -46.73 -32.69 32.61
C ASP A 168 -47.19 -33.28 33.95
N PRO A 169 -48.49 -33.40 34.23
CA PRO A 169 -48.99 -33.82 35.55
C PRO A 169 -48.63 -35.26 35.91
N GLU A 170 -48.25 -36.09 34.93
CA GLU A 170 -47.92 -37.51 35.11
C GLU A 170 -46.44 -37.75 35.47
N ASP A 171 -45.53 -36.80 35.19
CA ASP A 171 -44.08 -36.96 35.35
C ASP A 171 -43.44 -35.87 36.25
N PRO A 172 -43.59 -35.98 37.59
CA PRO A 172 -43.09 -34.96 38.53
C PRO A 172 -41.55 -34.86 38.54
N SER A 173 -40.83 -35.93 38.21
CA SER A 173 -39.36 -35.95 38.15
C SER A 173 -38.83 -35.11 36.99
N SER A 174 -39.39 -35.27 35.79
CA SER A 174 -39.08 -34.50 34.58
C SER A 174 -39.36 -33.01 34.79
N ASN A 175 -40.52 -32.68 35.36
CA ASN A 175 -40.88 -31.31 35.72
C ASN A 175 -39.88 -30.67 36.70
N SER A 176 -39.43 -31.41 37.72
CA SER A 176 -38.47 -30.90 38.68
C SER A 176 -37.12 -30.55 38.04
N GLN A 177 -36.67 -31.33 37.05
CA GLN A 177 -35.43 -31.09 36.34
C GLN A 177 -35.55 -29.92 35.35
N ALA A 178 -36.69 -29.84 34.63
CA ALA A 178 -36.99 -28.72 33.75
C ALA A 178 -37.04 -27.39 34.52
N LEU A 179 -37.75 -27.36 35.67
CA LEU A 179 -37.83 -26.18 36.55
C LEU A 179 -36.47 -25.79 37.14
N ARG A 180 -35.64 -26.75 37.56
CA ARG A 180 -34.27 -26.48 38.03
C ARG A 180 -33.41 -25.81 36.95
N SER A 181 -33.53 -26.26 35.70
CA SER A 181 -32.77 -25.69 34.59
C SER A 181 -33.18 -24.24 34.30
N VAL A 182 -34.49 -23.94 34.35
CA VAL A 182 -35.04 -22.59 34.17
C VAL A 182 -34.63 -21.68 35.32
N LEU A 183 -34.72 -22.17 36.56
CA LEU A 183 -34.31 -21.43 37.75
C LEU A 183 -32.82 -21.09 37.71
N SER A 184 -31.96 -22.05 37.34
CA SER A 184 -30.53 -21.81 37.17
C SER A 184 -30.27 -20.71 36.13
N LYS A 185 -30.92 -20.78 34.96
CA LYS A 185 -30.83 -19.74 33.93
C LYS A 185 -31.33 -18.38 34.45
N ALA A 186 -32.43 -18.34 35.19
CA ALA A 186 -32.96 -17.10 35.78
C ALA A 186 -32.00 -16.48 36.81
N PHE A 187 -31.33 -17.29 37.64
CA PHE A 187 -30.29 -16.78 38.54
C PHE A 187 -29.09 -16.24 37.77
N THR A 188 -28.66 -16.90 36.70
CA THR A 188 -27.55 -16.39 35.87
C THR A 188 -27.91 -15.08 35.17
N SER A 189 -29.13 -14.92 34.66
CA SER A 189 -29.56 -13.67 34.03
C SER A 189 -29.71 -12.54 35.06
N HIS A 190 -30.21 -12.85 36.26
CA HIS A 190 -30.27 -11.89 37.36
C HIS A 190 -28.87 -11.39 37.77
N ALA A 191 -27.91 -12.30 37.96
CA ALA A 191 -26.53 -11.94 38.28
C ALA A 191 -25.88 -11.09 37.18
N TYR A 192 -26.12 -11.43 35.90
CA TYR A 192 -25.67 -10.62 34.76
C TYR A 192 -26.29 -9.22 34.78
N LEU A 193 -27.60 -9.09 34.99
CA LEU A 193 -28.26 -7.78 35.06
C LEU A 193 -27.78 -6.94 36.25
N ALA A 194 -27.53 -7.57 37.40
CA ALA A 194 -26.96 -6.89 38.57
C ALA A 194 -25.58 -6.30 38.26
N SER A 195 -24.67 -7.11 37.68
CA SER A 195 -23.35 -6.61 37.25
C SER A 195 -23.44 -5.58 36.12
N ARG A 196 -24.41 -5.68 35.22
CA ARG A 196 -24.67 -4.68 34.18
C ARG A 196 -25.07 -3.33 34.78
N VAL A 197 -25.90 -3.30 35.82
CA VAL A 197 -26.28 -2.07 36.51
C VAL A 197 -25.06 -1.41 37.15
N GLU A 198 -24.18 -2.19 37.78
CA GLU A 198 -22.91 -1.69 38.32
C GLU A 198 -22.01 -1.11 37.21
N ASN A 199 -21.86 -1.83 36.10
CA ASN A 199 -21.08 -1.38 34.94
C ASN A 199 -21.65 -0.09 34.32
N LEU A 200 -22.98 0.03 34.22
CA LEU A 200 -23.63 1.26 33.75
C LEU A 200 -23.40 2.42 34.72
N ALA A 201 -23.44 2.18 36.04
CA ALA A 201 -23.14 3.21 37.01
C ALA A 201 -21.66 3.69 36.92
N LEU A 202 -20.72 2.80 36.61
CA LEU A 202 -19.33 3.17 36.32
C LEU A 202 -19.21 3.95 35.00
N LEU A 203 -19.93 3.53 33.97
CA LEU A 203 -19.96 4.21 32.68
C LEU A 203 -20.57 5.62 32.78
N ASP A 204 -21.64 5.80 33.55
CA ASP A 204 -22.25 7.11 33.76
C ASP A 204 -21.30 8.06 34.50
N ARG A 205 -20.48 7.53 35.42
CA ARG A 205 -19.50 8.32 36.19
C ARG A 205 -18.25 8.67 35.39
N HIS A 206 -17.73 7.75 34.59
CA HIS A 206 -16.40 7.88 33.99
C HIS A 206 -16.38 7.83 32.46
N GLY A 207 -17.45 7.38 31.81
CA GLY A 207 -17.51 7.13 30.37
C GLY A 207 -17.25 8.37 29.53
N ALA A 208 -17.87 9.51 29.88
CA ALA A 208 -17.65 10.77 29.16
C ALA A 208 -16.17 11.21 29.21
N ASN A 209 -15.55 11.13 30.39
CA ASN A 209 -14.15 11.52 30.57
C ASN A 209 -13.18 10.54 29.88
N ALA A 210 -13.44 9.23 29.95
CA ALA A 210 -12.65 8.21 29.26
C ALA A 210 -12.72 8.39 27.74
N TRP A 211 -13.91 8.74 27.21
CA TRP A 211 -14.08 9.01 25.79
C TRP A 211 -13.31 10.25 25.34
N LEU A 212 -13.37 11.35 26.10
CA LEU A 212 -12.60 12.56 25.78
C LEU A 212 -11.08 12.30 25.81
N LEU A 213 -10.59 11.53 26.77
CA LEU A 213 -9.18 11.14 26.83
C LEU A 213 -8.77 10.28 25.62
N SER A 214 -9.61 9.32 25.23
CA SER A 214 -9.38 8.52 24.03
C SER A 214 -9.34 9.39 22.78
N ASN A 215 -10.24 10.38 22.65
CA ASN A 215 -10.22 11.31 21.52
C ASN A 215 -8.92 12.12 21.49
N TYR A 216 -8.46 12.61 22.65
CA TYR A 216 -7.17 13.32 22.76
C TYR A 216 -5.98 12.44 22.31
N HIS A 217 -5.96 11.17 22.68
CA HIS A 217 -4.92 10.24 22.21
C HIS A 217 -4.98 10.03 20.70
N LEU A 218 -6.18 9.86 20.13
CA LEU A 218 -6.36 9.70 18.69
C LEU A 218 -5.95 10.96 17.91
N GLU A 219 -6.25 12.15 18.43
CA GLU A 219 -5.81 13.43 17.84
C GLU A 219 -4.28 13.56 17.85
N ASN A 220 -3.63 13.15 18.94
CA ASN A 220 -2.17 13.15 19.03
C ASN A 220 -1.53 12.14 18.06
N GLU A 221 -2.07 10.92 17.95
CA GLU A 221 -1.60 9.91 17.01
C GLU A 221 -1.77 10.39 15.56
N LEU A 222 -2.90 11.01 15.24
CA LEU A 222 -3.15 11.60 13.94
C LEU A 222 -2.13 12.71 13.63
N SER A 223 -1.89 13.63 14.57
CA SER A 223 -0.91 14.70 14.40
C SER A 223 0.52 14.15 14.22
N ALA A 224 0.88 13.07 14.92
CA ALA A 224 2.17 12.43 14.76
C ALA A 224 2.32 11.82 13.36
N LEU A 225 1.33 11.05 12.90
CA LEU A 225 1.33 10.45 11.56
C LEU A 225 1.34 11.51 10.45
N GLU A 226 0.62 12.61 10.62
CA GLU A 226 0.65 13.74 9.67
C GLU A 226 2.02 14.40 9.62
N SER A 227 2.70 14.53 10.76
CA SER A 227 4.06 15.08 10.81
C SER A 227 5.08 14.16 10.14
N GLU A 228 5.02 12.85 10.38
CA GLU A 228 5.88 11.85 9.74
C GLU A 228 5.64 11.82 8.22
N LEU A 229 4.39 11.92 7.79
CA LEU A 229 4.04 12.01 6.37
C LEU A 229 4.61 13.29 5.75
N ALA A 230 4.51 14.44 6.43
CA ALA A 230 5.07 15.68 5.94
C ALA A 230 6.61 15.61 5.83
N ASP A 231 7.27 15.02 6.81
CA ASP A 231 8.74 14.88 6.83
C ASP A 231 9.24 13.91 5.77
N THR A 232 8.57 12.76 5.59
CA THR A 232 8.91 11.82 4.51
C THR A 232 8.71 12.43 3.14
N LYS A 233 7.67 13.25 2.92
CA LYS A 233 7.49 14.01 1.68
C LYS A 233 8.62 15.01 1.45
N ARG A 234 9.02 15.76 2.48
CA ARG A 234 10.17 16.68 2.39
C ARG A 234 11.45 15.95 2.02
N GLN A 235 11.72 14.79 2.62
CA GLN A 235 12.88 13.96 2.29
C GLN A 235 12.84 13.46 0.85
N ILE A 236 11.67 13.04 0.36
CA ILE A 236 11.48 12.65 -1.05
C ILE A 236 11.78 13.84 -1.97
N ASP A 237 11.25 15.02 -1.66
CA ASP A 237 11.45 16.23 -2.46
C ASP A 237 12.92 16.67 -2.46
N GLU A 238 13.60 16.60 -1.32
CA GLU A 238 15.05 16.89 -1.20
C GLU A 238 15.87 15.92 -2.06
N VAL A 239 15.61 14.62 -1.97
CA VAL A 239 16.30 13.62 -2.79
C VAL A 239 16.05 13.84 -4.28
N ASN A 240 14.81 14.15 -4.67
CA ASN A 240 14.45 14.43 -6.06
C ASN A 240 15.11 15.73 -6.56
N TYR A 241 15.14 16.77 -5.73
CA TYR A 241 15.84 18.02 -6.04
C TYR A 241 17.34 17.78 -6.25
N LEU A 242 18.00 17.08 -5.33
CA LEU A 242 19.42 16.74 -5.44
C LEU A 242 19.72 15.84 -6.64
N ARG A 243 18.79 14.97 -7.05
CA ARG A 243 18.93 14.17 -8.29
C ARG A 243 18.79 15.06 -9.53
N ALA A 244 17.79 15.93 -9.56
CA ALA A 244 17.57 16.84 -10.68
C ALA A 244 18.74 17.81 -10.86
N GLN A 245 19.28 18.35 -9.76
CA GLN A 245 20.46 19.21 -9.80
C GLN A 245 21.68 18.47 -10.38
N ARG A 246 22.03 17.30 -9.83
CA ARG A 246 23.17 16.49 -10.31
C ARG A 246 23.06 16.15 -11.79
N GLN A 247 21.85 15.84 -12.27
CA GLN A 247 21.62 15.57 -13.68
C GLN A 247 21.67 16.86 -14.53
N GLY A 248 21.15 17.97 -14.03
CA GLY A 248 21.24 19.27 -14.68
C GLY A 248 22.68 19.75 -14.87
N ASP A 249 23.55 19.52 -13.88
CA ASP A 249 24.97 19.90 -13.93
C ASP A 249 25.71 19.14 -15.05
N VAL A 250 25.40 17.85 -15.25
CA VAL A 250 26.01 16.99 -16.28
C VAL A 250 25.40 17.20 -17.67
N LYS A 251 24.18 17.74 -17.75
CA LYS A 251 23.45 17.90 -19.02
C LYS A 251 24.22 18.72 -20.06
N GLY A 252 24.81 19.85 -19.66
CA GLY A 252 25.56 20.70 -20.58
C GLY A 252 26.82 20.00 -21.13
N GLU A 253 27.49 19.20 -20.29
CA GLU A 253 28.63 18.40 -20.73
C GLU A 253 28.22 17.35 -21.76
N LEU A 254 27.11 16.63 -21.51
CA LEU A 254 26.56 15.64 -22.45
C LEU A 254 26.20 16.26 -23.80
N GLU A 255 25.52 17.40 -23.81
CA GLU A 255 25.16 18.12 -25.04
C GLU A 255 26.41 18.58 -25.80
N SER A 256 27.44 19.05 -25.10
CA SER A 256 28.71 19.47 -25.71
C SER A 256 29.49 18.30 -26.32
N LEU A 257 29.47 17.13 -25.67
CA LEU A 257 30.09 15.91 -26.16
C LEU A 257 29.36 15.39 -27.39
N GLU A 258 28.03 15.41 -27.38
CA GLU A 258 27.21 15.02 -28.52
C GLU A 258 27.45 15.93 -29.73
N GLU A 259 27.48 17.26 -29.53
CA GLU A 259 27.73 18.20 -30.62
C GLU A 259 29.16 18.05 -31.19
N THR A 260 30.15 17.90 -30.32
CA THR A 260 31.55 17.70 -30.72
C THR A 260 31.69 16.40 -31.52
N TRP A 261 31.02 15.33 -31.07
CA TRP A 261 30.98 14.05 -31.78
C TRP A 261 30.30 14.18 -33.15
N ARG A 262 29.13 14.82 -33.25
CA ARG A 262 28.44 15.07 -34.52
C ARG A 262 29.29 15.88 -35.50
N LYS A 263 29.95 16.95 -35.02
CA LYS A 263 30.89 17.75 -35.83
C LYS A 263 32.10 16.93 -36.28
N GLY A 264 32.65 16.10 -35.40
CA GLY A 264 33.75 15.19 -35.74
C GLY A 264 33.38 14.22 -36.87
N LEU A 265 32.20 13.59 -36.78
CA LEU A 265 31.68 12.72 -37.83
C LEU A 265 31.40 13.48 -39.13
N GLY A 266 30.82 14.67 -39.05
CA GLY A 266 30.57 15.53 -40.21
C GLY A 266 31.86 15.86 -40.96
N ARG A 267 32.91 16.26 -40.25
CA ARG A 267 34.22 16.55 -40.84
C ARG A 267 34.84 15.33 -41.52
N VAL A 268 34.75 14.14 -40.90
CA VAL A 268 35.27 12.90 -41.52
C VAL A 268 34.50 12.61 -42.82
N LEU A 269 33.17 12.72 -42.81
CA LEU A 269 32.35 12.50 -43.99
C LEU A 269 32.66 13.52 -45.10
N GLU A 270 32.80 14.80 -44.76
CA GLU A 270 33.18 15.86 -45.70
C GLU A 270 34.55 15.58 -46.34
N THR A 271 35.53 15.12 -45.56
CA THR A 271 36.84 14.76 -46.09
C THR A 271 36.79 13.55 -47.02
N GLU A 272 36.01 12.52 -46.68
CA GLU A 272 35.84 11.34 -47.55
C GLU A 272 35.16 11.72 -48.87
N ILE A 273 34.13 12.56 -48.83
CA ILE A 273 33.46 13.07 -50.04
C ILE A 273 34.42 13.89 -50.90
N ALA A 274 35.23 14.78 -50.30
CA ALA A 274 36.22 15.57 -51.02
C ALA A 274 37.30 14.70 -51.67
N VAL A 275 37.76 13.65 -50.96
CA VAL A 275 38.73 12.68 -51.49
C VAL A 275 38.14 11.88 -52.66
N GLU A 276 36.90 11.41 -52.55
CA GLU A 276 36.23 10.71 -53.64
C GLU A 276 35.93 11.62 -54.85
N GLY A 277 35.57 12.89 -54.61
CA GLY A 277 35.44 13.90 -55.65
C GLY A 277 36.76 14.10 -56.42
N LEU A 278 37.86 14.30 -55.69
CA LEU A 278 39.19 14.42 -56.29
C LEU A 278 39.59 13.15 -57.08
N ARG A 279 39.26 11.96 -56.57
CA ARG A 279 39.48 10.69 -57.28
C ARG A 279 38.65 10.58 -58.56
N ALA A 280 37.44 11.14 -58.59
CA ALA A 280 36.63 11.19 -59.81
C ALA A 280 37.23 12.13 -60.85
N GLU A 281 37.64 13.34 -60.45
CA GLU A 281 38.30 14.31 -61.33
C GLU A 281 39.59 13.75 -61.94
N MET A 282 40.45 13.13 -61.13
CA MET A 282 41.67 12.47 -61.64
C MET A 282 41.36 11.38 -62.67
N ARG A 283 40.31 10.57 -62.45
CA ARG A 283 39.89 9.55 -63.43
C ARG A 283 39.39 10.16 -64.73
N GLU A 284 38.68 11.29 -64.66
CA GLU A 284 38.24 12.01 -65.85
C GLU A 284 39.41 12.64 -66.62
N GLU A 285 40.36 13.26 -65.93
CA GLU A 285 41.57 13.79 -66.57
C GLU A 285 42.38 12.69 -67.26
N LEU A 286 42.58 11.55 -66.59
CA LEU A 286 43.29 10.41 -67.19
C LEU A 286 42.56 9.90 -68.44
N ARG A 287 41.22 9.84 -68.43
CA ARG A 287 40.42 9.52 -69.63
C ARG A 287 40.65 10.52 -70.74
N LYS A 288 40.58 11.82 -70.46
CA LYS A 288 40.81 12.89 -71.46
C LYS A 288 42.21 12.81 -72.08
N ARG A 289 43.25 12.58 -71.25
CA ARG A 289 44.63 12.42 -71.73
C ARG A 289 44.79 11.16 -72.58
N SER A 290 44.16 10.05 -72.20
CA SER A 290 44.19 8.80 -72.98
C SER A 290 43.44 8.89 -74.32
N ALA A 291 42.49 9.82 -74.47
CA ALA A 291 41.77 10.07 -75.72
C ALA A 291 42.45 11.09 -76.64
N GLN A 292 43.45 11.83 -76.13
CA GLN A 292 44.26 12.80 -76.88
C GLN A 292 45.60 12.23 -77.37
N ALA A 293 45.96 11.02 -76.91
CA ALA A 293 47.11 10.24 -77.37
C ALA A 293 46.63 9.17 -78.37
#